data_AF-A0AA35WJ85-F1
#
_entry.id   AF-A0AA35WJ85-F1
#
_cell.length_a   1.000
_cell.length_b   1.000
_cell.length_c   1.000
_cell.angle_alpha   90.00
_cell.angle_beta   90.00
_cell.angle_gamma   90.00
#
_symmetry.space_group_name_H-M   'P 1'
#
loop_
_entity.id
_entity.type
_entity.pdbx_description
1 polymer ?
#
loop_
_entity_poly.entity_id
_entity_poly.type
_entity_poly.pdbx_seq_one_letter_code
_entity_poly.pdbx_strand_id
1 'polypeptide(L)'
;MEQLKFKEVEKRFLKQFNMPPDEKLVNYYSCGYWKGSLPRQGWMYLSVNHLCFYSFLLGSETLLVVRWNTVRKLELQSARITEEIVVHVDPREAVGSGVAADPSGKRKELHFSMFSNTREIFDLIEQLVKTAVT
;
A
#
# COMPACT_ATOMS: atom_id res chain seq x y z
N MET A 1 -14.64 -18.42 11.89
CA MET A 1 -13.34 -18.71 11.23
C MET A 1 -12.71 -17.46 10.61
N GLU A 2 -13.48 -16.62 9.93
CA GLU A 2 -12.97 -15.41 9.25
C GLU A 2 -12.43 -14.32 10.22
N GLN A 3 -13.13 -14.07 11.34
CA GLN A 3 -12.65 -13.14 12.37
C GLN A 3 -11.34 -13.60 13.06
N LEU A 4 -11.13 -14.92 13.22
CA LEU A 4 -9.88 -15.45 13.79
C LEU A 4 -8.72 -15.24 12.82
N LYS A 5 -8.94 -15.51 11.53
CA LYS A 5 -7.97 -15.21 10.47
C LYS A 5 -7.64 -13.73 10.42
N PHE A 6 -8.64 -12.84 10.53
CA PHE A 6 -8.40 -11.40 10.55
C PHE A 6 -7.52 -10.96 11.71
N LYS A 7 -7.78 -11.44 12.93
CA LYS A 7 -6.94 -11.13 14.11
C LYS A 7 -5.50 -11.62 13.97
N GLU A 8 -5.29 -12.77 13.34
CA GLU A 8 -3.94 -13.28 13.04
C GLU A 8 -3.22 -12.40 12.01
N VAL A 9 -3.92 -11.99 10.96
CA VAL A 9 -3.40 -11.08 9.94
C VAL A 9 -3.07 -9.72 10.54
N GLU A 10 -3.92 -9.17 11.40
CA GLU A 10 -3.69 -7.93 12.13
C GLU A 10 -2.44 -8.01 13.02
N LYS A 11 -2.29 -9.07 13.82
CA LYS A 11 -1.07 -9.28 14.63
C LYS A 11 0.18 -9.37 13.76
N ARG A 12 0.10 -10.06 12.60
CA ARG A 12 1.21 -10.15 11.67
C ARG A 12 1.53 -8.78 11.06
N PHE A 13 0.52 -8.02 10.64
CA PHE A 13 0.66 -6.65 10.12
C PHE A 13 1.39 -5.77 11.13
N LEU A 14 0.92 -5.73 12.38
CA LEU A 14 1.51 -4.92 13.44
C LEU A 14 2.99 -5.24 13.63
N LYS A 15 3.33 -6.53 13.69
CA LYS A 15 4.72 -6.99 13.85
C LYS A 15 5.58 -6.76 12.61
N GLN A 16 5.07 -7.06 11.42
CA GLN A 16 5.81 -7.02 10.15
C GLN A 16 6.25 -5.61 9.78
N PHE A 17 5.41 -4.62 10.04
CA PHE A 17 5.68 -3.21 9.74
C PHE A 17 6.05 -2.39 10.98
N ASN A 18 6.23 -3.05 12.12
CA ASN A 18 6.56 -2.43 13.40
C ASN A 18 5.62 -1.26 13.75
N MET A 19 4.31 -1.50 13.60
CA MET A 19 3.26 -0.50 13.80
C MET A 19 3.00 -0.23 15.28
N PRO A 20 2.51 0.98 15.62
CA PRO A 20 2.00 1.27 16.95
C PRO A 20 0.91 0.27 17.39
N PRO A 21 0.84 -0.11 18.68
CA PRO A 21 -0.17 -1.05 19.17
C PRO A 21 -1.62 -0.58 19.01
N ASP A 22 -1.83 0.73 18.86
CA ASP A 22 -3.12 1.38 18.64
C ASP A 22 -3.50 1.53 17.16
N GLU A 23 -2.58 1.20 16.23
CA GLU A 23 -2.89 1.11 14.82
C GLU A 23 -3.88 -0.03 14.57
N LYS A 24 -4.94 0.23 13.81
CA LYS A 24 -6.00 -0.76 13.56
C LYS A 24 -6.03 -1.14 12.10
N LEU A 25 -6.00 -2.44 11.82
CA LEU A 25 -6.15 -2.94 10.46
C LEU A 25 -7.61 -2.75 10.04
N VAL A 26 -7.81 -2.14 8.87
CA VAL A 26 -9.13 -1.96 8.24
C VAL A 26 -9.40 -3.11 7.29
N ASN A 27 -8.48 -3.36 6.36
CA ASN A 27 -8.57 -4.50 5.44
C ASN A 27 -7.20 -4.87 4.85
N TYR A 28 -7.14 -5.99 4.13
CA TYR A 28 -5.93 -6.42 3.43
C TYR A 28 -6.28 -7.10 2.11
N TYR A 29 -5.42 -6.91 1.11
CA TYR A 29 -5.68 -7.34 -0.27
C TYR A 29 -4.42 -7.92 -0.89
N SER A 30 -4.58 -8.99 -1.65
CA SER A 30 -3.52 -9.48 -2.55
C SER A 30 -3.44 -8.53 -3.76
N CYS A 31 -2.23 -8.11 -4.12
CA CYS A 31 -2.00 -7.23 -5.26
C CYS A 31 -0.57 -7.33 -5.80
N GLY A 32 -0.34 -6.76 -6.98
CA GLY A 32 0.99 -6.53 -7.54
C GLY A 32 1.47 -5.12 -7.27
N TYR A 33 2.72 -4.95 -6.83
CA TYR A 33 3.40 -3.65 -6.76
C TYR A 33 4.42 -3.53 -7.89
N TRP A 34 4.30 -2.50 -8.73
CA TRP A 34 5.23 -2.31 -9.85
C TRP A 34 6.50 -1.62 -9.38
N LYS A 35 7.62 -2.34 -9.49
CA LYS A 35 8.97 -1.82 -9.29
C LYS A 35 9.78 -2.11 -10.55
N GLY A 36 9.70 -1.21 -11.52
CA GLY A 36 10.25 -1.43 -12.87
C GLY A 36 9.26 -2.16 -13.79
N SER A 37 9.75 -3.09 -14.60
CA SER A 37 8.96 -3.71 -15.68
C SER A 37 8.07 -4.88 -15.24
N LEU A 38 8.31 -5.47 -14.06
CA LEU A 38 7.60 -6.63 -13.53
C LEU A 38 6.93 -6.30 -12.18
N PRO A 39 5.67 -6.72 -11.98
CA PRO A 39 4.98 -6.54 -10.72
C PRO A 39 5.48 -7.56 -9.69
N ARG A 40 5.59 -7.11 -8.44
CA ARG A 40 5.90 -7.97 -7.30
C ARG A 40 4.60 -8.36 -6.62
N GLN A 41 4.28 -9.65 -6.66
CA GLN A 41 3.11 -10.17 -5.97
C GLN A 41 3.29 -10.05 -4.46
N GLY A 42 2.30 -9.48 -3.78
CA GLY A 42 2.36 -9.26 -2.35
C GLY A 42 1.00 -8.97 -1.76
N TRP A 43 1.05 -8.41 -0.56
CA TRP A 43 -0.11 -8.08 0.25
C TRP A 43 -0.06 -6.60 0.62
N MET A 44 -1.16 -5.91 0.29
CA MET A 44 -1.47 -4.58 0.78
C MET A 44 -2.28 -4.70 2.07
N TYR A 45 -1.91 -3.89 3.06
CA TYR A 45 -2.59 -3.74 4.32
C TYR A 45 -3.05 -2.30 4.44
N LEU A 46 -4.34 -2.09 4.58
CA LEU A 46 -4.95 -0.79 4.81
C LEU A 46 -5.30 -0.71 6.29
N SER A 47 -4.73 0.27 6.98
CA SER A 47 -5.00 0.56 8.38
C SER A 47 -5.63 1.95 8.52
N VAL A 48 -5.98 2.34 9.73
CA VAL A 48 -6.59 3.65 10.00
C VAL A 48 -5.67 4.79 9.57
N ASN A 49 -4.36 4.67 9.74
CA ASN A 49 -3.41 5.75 9.43
C ASN A 49 -2.42 5.43 8.30
N HIS A 50 -2.25 4.14 7.93
CA HIS A 50 -1.21 3.72 7.00
C HIS A 50 -1.69 2.79 5.87
N LEU A 51 -1.13 2.99 4.68
CA LEU A 51 -0.97 1.97 3.64
C LEU A 51 0.33 1.23 3.90
N CYS A 52 0.28 -0.09 3.96
CA CYS A 52 1.48 -0.91 4.01
C CYS A 52 1.47 -1.96 2.91
N PHE A 53 2.63 -2.29 2.37
CA PHE A 53 2.77 -3.35 1.39
C PHE A 53 3.98 -4.22 1.66
N TYR A 54 3.78 -5.54 1.59
CA TYR A 54 4.82 -6.54 1.74
C TYR A 54 4.85 -7.49 0.55
N SER A 55 6.05 -7.75 0.02
CA SER A 55 6.30 -8.87 -0.89
C SER A 55 7.67 -9.46 -0.63
N PHE A 56 7.79 -10.76 -0.85
CA PHE A 56 9.07 -11.46 -0.91
C PHE A 56 9.07 -12.32 -2.16
N LEU A 57 9.77 -11.86 -3.20
CA LEU A 57 9.79 -12.53 -4.50
C LEU A 57 11.22 -12.66 -4.97
N LEU A 58 11.61 -13.89 -5.35
CA LEU A 58 12.95 -14.23 -5.87
C LEU A 58 14.09 -13.73 -4.97
N GLY A 59 13.97 -13.92 -3.64
CA GLY A 59 14.98 -13.51 -2.67
C GLY A 59 15.04 -12.00 -2.40
N SER A 60 14.13 -11.21 -2.98
CA SER A 60 14.08 -9.76 -2.81
C SER A 60 12.84 -9.36 -2.03
N GLU A 61 13.05 -8.84 -0.84
CA GLU A 61 12.01 -8.27 0.02
C GLU A 61 11.67 -6.83 -0.40
N THR A 62 10.39 -6.51 -0.40
CA THR A 62 9.88 -5.14 -0.45
C THR A 62 8.96 -4.93 0.74
N LEU A 63 9.33 -3.97 1.59
CA LEU A 63 8.50 -3.41 2.64
C LEU A 63 8.23 -1.94 2.30
N LEU A 64 6.96 -1.54 2.28
CA LEU A 64 6.52 -0.16 2.08
C LEU A 64 5.57 0.25 3.20
N VAL A 65 5.77 1.46 3.74
CA VAL A 65 4.87 2.12 4.68
C VAL A 65 4.62 3.54 4.20
N VAL A 66 3.35 3.91 4.06
CA VAL A 66 2.90 5.24 3.65
C VAL A 66 1.83 5.71 4.63
N ARG A 67 1.98 6.92 5.16
CA ARG A 67 0.94 7.56 5.98
C ARG A 67 -0.10 8.22 5.08
N TRP A 68 -1.37 8.11 5.42
CA TRP A 68 -2.45 8.70 4.63
C TRP A 68 -2.31 10.22 4.44
N ASN A 69 -1.86 10.94 5.48
CA ASN A 69 -1.65 12.40 5.43
C ASN A 69 -0.51 12.83 4.47
N THR A 70 0.28 11.88 3.94
CA THR A 70 1.35 12.12 2.98
C THR A 70 0.90 11.88 1.54
N VAL A 71 -0.25 11.24 1.35
CA VAL A 71 -0.85 11.00 0.05
C VAL A 71 -1.40 12.33 -0.48
N ARG A 72 -0.94 12.71 -1.68
CA ARG A 72 -1.29 13.97 -2.33
C ARG A 72 -2.35 13.80 -3.41
N LYS A 73 -2.39 12.62 -4.03
CA LYS A 73 -3.30 12.29 -5.12
C LYS A 73 -3.47 10.78 -5.20
N LEU A 74 -4.67 10.36 -5.60
CA LEU A 74 -5.01 9.00 -5.97
C LEU A 74 -5.55 9.02 -7.40
N GLU A 75 -5.14 8.08 -8.23
CA GLU A 75 -5.64 7.93 -9.59
C GLU A 75 -5.93 6.46 -9.91
N LEU A 76 -6.97 6.24 -10.71
CA LEU A 76 -7.15 4.99 -11.44
C LEU A 76 -6.55 5.16 -12.82
N GLN A 77 -5.57 4.34 -13.14
CA GLN A 77 -4.92 4.32 -14.45
C GLN A 77 -5.17 2.97 -15.13
N SER A 78 -5.62 3.01 -16.38
CA SER A 78 -5.62 1.82 -17.23
C SER A 78 -4.22 1.65 -17.83
N ALA A 79 -3.46 0.65 -17.36
CA ALA A 79 -2.14 0.35 -17.89
C ALA A 79 -2.09 -1.10 -18.41
N ARG A 80 -1.76 -1.26 -19.69
CA ARG A 80 -1.70 -2.56 -20.38
C ARG A 80 -3.03 -3.32 -20.35
N ILE A 81 -3.16 -4.33 -19.48
CA ILE A 81 -4.28 -5.29 -19.36
C ILE A 81 -4.98 -5.15 -18.00
N THR A 82 -4.43 -4.34 -17.07
CA THR A 82 -4.94 -4.22 -15.69
C THR A 82 -5.26 -2.78 -15.34
N GLU A 83 -6.29 -2.57 -14.51
CA GLU A 83 -6.47 -1.30 -13.80
C GLU A 83 -5.42 -1.19 -12.68
N GLU A 84 -4.78 -0.03 -12.58
CA GLU A 84 -3.81 0.30 -11.53
C GLU A 84 -4.38 1.40 -10.62
N ILE A 85 -4.16 1.25 -9.31
CA ILE A 85 -4.28 2.32 -8.33
C ILE A 85 -2.90 2.98 -8.23
N VAL A 86 -2.84 4.26 -8.57
CA VAL A 86 -1.62 5.08 -8.46
C VAL A 86 -1.74 5.98 -7.23
N VAL A 87 -0.81 5.80 -6.29
CA VAL A 87 -0.73 6.59 -5.06
C VAL A 87 0.43 7.58 -5.18
N HIS A 88 0.12 8.87 -5.26
CA HIS A 88 1.14 9.91 -5.29
C HIS A 88 1.44 10.35 -3.86
N VAL A 89 2.68 10.19 -3.43
CA VAL A 89 3.13 10.46 -2.06
C VAL A 89 4.22 11.53 -2.03
N ASP A 90 4.29 12.23 -0.90
CA ASP A 90 5.44 13.09 -0.61
C ASP A 90 6.71 12.24 -0.46
N PRO A 91 7.78 12.46 -1.26
CA PRO A 91 8.96 11.60 -1.28
C PRO A 91 9.71 11.52 0.05
N ARG A 92 9.55 12.54 0.90
CA ARG A 92 10.22 12.63 2.20
C ARG A 92 9.59 11.71 3.25
N GLU A 93 8.41 11.17 2.96
CA GLU A 93 7.53 10.59 3.97
C GLU A 93 7.19 9.11 3.72
N ALA A 94 7.45 8.59 2.51
CA ALA A 94 7.30 7.17 2.22
C ALA A 94 8.57 6.41 2.66
N VAL A 95 8.41 5.48 3.60
CA VAL A 95 9.53 4.73 4.19
C VAL A 95 9.45 3.27 3.73
N GLY A 96 10.57 2.72 3.24
CA GLY A 96 10.64 1.30 2.89
C GLY A 96 11.77 0.88 1.96
N SER A 97 12.22 -0.37 2.05
CA SER A 97 13.27 -0.96 1.19
C SER A 97 12.87 -1.03 -0.30
N GLY A 98 11.57 -0.97 -0.59
CA GLY A 98 11.05 -0.84 -1.96
C GLY A 98 11.14 0.57 -2.54
N VAL A 99 11.27 1.57 -1.68
CA VAL A 99 11.24 2.99 -2.04
C VAL A 99 12.63 3.39 -2.55
N ALA A 100 12.94 3.14 -3.83
CA ALA A 100 14.16 3.68 -4.43
C ALA A 100 14.20 5.21 -4.22
N ALA A 101 15.27 5.73 -3.63
CA ALA A 101 15.46 7.17 -3.50
C ALA A 101 15.44 7.77 -4.92
N ASP A 102 14.48 8.67 -5.20
CA ASP A 102 14.50 9.43 -6.45
C ASP A 102 15.49 10.59 -6.27
N PRO A 103 16.64 10.60 -6.97
CA PRO A 103 17.63 11.66 -6.83
C PRO A 103 17.09 13.03 -7.28
N SER A 104 15.98 13.05 -8.03
CA SER A 104 15.39 14.28 -8.57
C SER A 104 14.42 14.99 -7.61
N GLY A 105 14.09 14.37 -6.47
CA GLY A 105 13.18 14.95 -5.47
C GLY A 105 11.73 15.13 -5.96
N LYS A 106 11.34 14.49 -7.07
CA LYS A 106 9.97 14.54 -7.59
C LYS A 106 9.02 13.70 -6.73
N ARG A 107 7.75 14.11 -6.69
CA ARG A 107 6.64 13.36 -6.08
C ARG A 107 6.73 11.90 -6.50
N LYS A 108 6.60 10.99 -5.54
CA LYS A 108 6.78 9.57 -5.81
C LYS A 108 5.44 8.92 -6.08
N GLU A 109 5.39 8.13 -7.13
CA GLU A 109 4.20 7.40 -7.55
C GLU A 109 4.37 5.93 -7.20
N LEU A 110 3.38 5.36 -6.53
CA LEU A 110 3.34 3.95 -6.17
C LEU A 110 2.21 3.30 -6.95
N HIS A 111 2.54 2.33 -7.78
CA HIS A 111 1.62 1.68 -8.69
C HIS A 111 1.24 0.30 -8.16
N PHE A 112 -0.05 0.08 -7.93
CA PHE A 112 -0.60 -1.19 -7.48
C PHE A 112 -1.64 -1.71 -8.46
N SER A 113 -1.61 -3.00 -8.78
CA SER A 113 -2.57 -3.61 -9.71
C SER A 113 -2.91 -5.05 -9.32
N MET A 114 -3.62 -5.77 -10.19
CA MET A 114 -4.01 -7.18 -9.99
C MET A 114 -4.90 -7.40 -8.76
N PHE A 115 -5.64 -6.37 -8.37
CA PHE A 115 -6.68 -6.49 -7.36
C PHE A 115 -7.85 -7.31 -7.90
N SER A 116 -8.51 -8.06 -7.02
CA SER A 116 -9.75 -8.76 -7.37
C SER A 116 -10.92 -7.80 -7.61
N ASN A 117 -10.91 -6.63 -6.96
CA ASN A 117 -11.89 -5.56 -7.16
C ASN A 117 -11.24 -4.18 -7.00
N THR A 118 -10.61 -3.67 -8.08
CA THR A 118 -9.82 -2.43 -8.04
C THR A 118 -10.63 -1.21 -7.59
N ARG A 119 -11.89 -1.07 -8.04
CA ARG A 119 -12.70 0.13 -7.76
C ARG A 119 -13.14 0.21 -6.30
N GLU A 120 -13.62 -0.89 -5.74
CA GLU A 120 -13.99 -0.95 -4.31
C GLU A 120 -12.79 -0.60 -3.42
N ILE A 121 -11.61 -1.12 -3.75
CA ILE A 121 -10.39 -0.86 -3.00
C ILE A 121 -9.95 0.61 -3.17
N PHE A 122 -10.08 1.16 -4.37
CA PHE A 122 -9.82 2.57 -4.63
C PHE A 122 -10.71 3.48 -3.79
N ASP A 123 -12.03 3.22 -3.77
CA ASP A 123 -13.00 3.99 -2.99
C ASP A 123 -12.68 3.92 -1.48
N LEU A 124 -12.29 2.75 -0.98
CA LEU A 124 -11.84 2.59 0.41
C LEU A 124 -10.57 3.40 0.70
N ILE A 125 -9.55 3.35 -0.17
CA ILE A 125 -8.32 4.14 0.01
C ILE A 125 -8.65 5.64 -0.02
N GLU A 126 -9.53 6.09 -0.92
CA GLU A 126 -9.97 7.48 -0.93
C GLU A 126 -10.62 7.89 0.39
N GLN A 127 -11.49 7.05 0.96
CA GLN A 127 -12.13 7.33 2.25
C GLN A 127 -11.11 7.44 3.39
N LEU A 128 -10.12 6.53 3.43
CA LEU A 128 -9.05 6.57 4.43
C LEU A 128 -8.19 7.83 4.30
N VAL A 129 -7.83 8.21 3.07
CA VAL A 129 -7.05 9.45 2.82
C VAL A 129 -7.85 10.69 3.22
N LYS A 130 -9.14 10.77 2.87
CA LYS A 130 -10.01 11.91 3.25
C LYS A 130 -10.14 12.03 4.77
N THR A 131 -10.27 10.90 5.46
CA THR A 131 -10.41 10.87 6.93
C THR A 131 -9.14 11.33 7.64
N ALA A 132 -7.96 11.00 7.12
CA ALA A 132 -6.68 11.36 7.76
C ALA A 132 -6.26 12.83 7.60
N VAL A 133 -6.94 13.59 6.74
CA VAL A 133 -6.66 15.02 6.47
C VAL A 133 -7.70 15.93 7.13
N THR A 134 -8.72 15.34 7.76
CA THR A 134 -9.73 16.06 8.56
C THR A 134 -9.26 16.20 9.99
#